data_AF-A0A0V1P4Q7-F1
#
_entry.id   AF-A0A0V1P4Q7-F1
#
_cell.length_a   1.000
_cell.length_b   1.000
_cell.length_c   1.000
_cell.angle_alpha   90.00
_cell.angle_beta   90.00
_cell.angle_gamma   90.00
#
_symmetry.space_group_name_H-M   'P 1'
#
loop_
_entity.id
_entity.type
_entity.pdbx_description
1 polymer ?
#
loop_
_entity_poly.entity_id
_entity_poly.type
_entity_poly.pdbx_seq_one_letter_code
_entity_poly.pdbx_strand_id
1 'polypeptide(L)'
;LCVSSTVGGVILCNNQSRHNSTKMDFVRWVLMFITVHRIASFQIRPLKCKPGYRVSSISRVMINGISSYDVECMPFSDNPERIKDITCSDGTVPICNGTLGGCDQHPDSWIGGVKVVPYEEDSSVEMLSLIPYCCNASNVLVHGDTCRHSRLSSLGRLLTLATKPDEIMQGLSCQVTRNHNGRIYDVTLKVRSCRFEIEQECCNKYMFGYFLHNFWNKEKTA
;
A
#
# COMPACT_ATOMS: atom_id res chain seq x y z
N LEU A 1 38.93 13.05 -12.31
CA LEU A 1 38.83 11.61 -11.94
C LEU A 1 37.35 11.25 -11.87
N CYS A 2 36.84 10.44 -12.79
CA CYS A 2 35.48 9.92 -12.73
C CYS A 2 35.51 8.64 -11.89
N VAL A 3 34.82 8.63 -10.76
CA VAL A 3 34.68 7.43 -9.93
C VAL A 3 33.34 6.79 -10.26
N SER A 4 33.39 5.59 -10.83
CA SER A 4 32.21 4.78 -11.10
C SER A 4 31.83 4.03 -9.82
N SER A 5 30.69 4.38 -9.23
CA SER A 5 30.05 3.63 -8.16
C SER A 5 28.81 2.94 -8.75
N THR A 6 28.85 1.62 -8.88
CA THR A 6 27.76 0.81 -9.41
C THR A 6 26.83 0.36 -8.28
N VAL A 7 25.92 1.22 -7.84
CA VAL A 7 24.53 0.88 -7.44
C VAL A 7 23.68 2.14 -7.62
N GLY A 8 22.80 2.16 -8.63
CA GLY A 8 21.95 3.31 -8.97
C GLY A 8 22.70 4.37 -9.77
N GLY A 9 22.68 4.26 -11.10
CA GLY A 9 23.55 5.02 -12.00
C GLY A 9 23.33 6.54 -11.99
N VAL A 10 24.12 7.25 -11.19
CA VAL A 10 24.35 8.69 -11.35
C VAL A 10 25.84 8.90 -11.59
N ILE A 11 26.21 9.20 -12.83
CA ILE A 11 27.59 9.49 -13.22
C ILE A 11 27.83 10.99 -13.01
N LEU A 12 28.53 11.34 -11.93
CA LEU A 12 29.00 12.70 -11.68
C LEU A 12 30.36 12.92 -12.35
N CYS A 13 30.35 13.53 -13.53
CA CYS A 13 31.57 14.02 -14.17
C CYS A 13 31.90 15.43 -13.65
N ASN A 14 32.90 15.52 -12.78
CA ASN A 14 33.41 16.81 -12.30
C ASN A 14 34.44 17.36 -13.29
N ASN A 15 34.12 18.49 -13.92
CA ASN A 15 35.01 19.16 -14.86
C ASN A 15 36.08 19.92 -14.05
N GLN A 16 37.29 19.38 -14.05
CA GLN A 16 38.37 19.84 -13.16
C GLN A 16 39.07 21.07 -13.74
N SER A 17 38.67 22.26 -13.28
CA SER A 17 39.51 23.46 -13.35
C SER A 17 40.18 23.73 -12.00
N ARG A 18 41.41 24.21 -12.08
CA ARG A 18 42.50 24.17 -11.09
C ARG A 18 42.26 24.97 -9.80
N HIS A 19 42.88 24.43 -8.74
CA HIS A 19 43.46 25.11 -7.56
C HIS A 19 42.55 25.97 -6.67
N ASN A 20 42.13 25.43 -5.52
CA ASN A 20 42.80 25.75 -4.25
C ASN A 20 42.29 24.90 -3.08
N SER A 21 43.24 24.48 -2.27
CA SER A 21 43.09 23.73 -1.03
C SER A 21 42.19 24.47 -0.04
N THR A 22 41.00 23.93 0.22
CA THR A 22 40.39 24.04 1.55
C THR A 22 39.95 22.64 1.97
N LYS A 23 40.57 22.19 3.05
CA LYS A 23 40.28 20.96 3.78
C LYS A 23 38.81 21.07 4.23
N MET A 24 37.90 20.52 3.42
CA MET A 24 36.47 20.58 3.72
C MET A 24 36.24 19.63 4.91
N ASP A 25 36.00 20.21 6.09
CA ASP A 25 35.95 19.50 7.36
C ASP A 25 35.06 18.26 7.26
N PHE A 26 35.62 17.10 7.60
CA PHE A 26 34.92 15.80 7.66
C PHE A 26 33.56 15.91 8.39
N VAL A 27 33.50 16.75 9.43
CA VAL A 27 32.28 17.05 10.19
C VAL A 27 31.18 17.68 9.33
N ARG A 28 31.53 18.57 8.39
CA ARG A 28 30.61 19.21 7.46
C ARG A 28 30.06 18.23 6.44
N TRP A 29 30.90 17.30 5.99
CA TRP A 29 30.49 16.21 5.09
C TRP A 29 29.54 15.23 5.79
N VAL A 30 29.84 14.85 7.03
CA VAL A 30 28.98 14.00 7.88
C VAL A 30 27.65 14.69 8.17
N LEU A 31 27.63 15.98 8.50
CA LEU A 31 26.39 16.73 8.76
C LEU A 31 25.51 16.83 7.50
N MET A 32 26.10 17.06 6.32
CA MET A 32 25.38 17.00 5.03
C MET A 32 24.80 15.60 4.77
N PHE A 33 25.55 14.54 5.02
CA PHE A 33 25.04 13.17 4.87
C PHE A 33 23.90 12.84 5.83
N ILE A 34 24.01 13.26 7.09
CA ILE A 34 22.96 13.06 8.10
C ILE A 34 21.70 13.85 7.73
N THR A 35 21.83 15.10 7.27
CA THR A 35 20.67 15.91 6.87
C THR A 35 19.99 15.36 5.63
N VAL A 36 20.74 14.94 4.59
CA VAL A 36 20.17 14.30 3.40
C VAL A 36 19.49 12.96 3.74
N HIS A 37 20.10 12.12 4.59
CA HIS A 37 19.47 10.88 5.06
C HIS A 37 18.19 11.15 5.86
N ARG A 38 18.18 12.18 6.71
CA ARG A 38 16.99 12.56 7.49
C ARG A 38 15.85 13.04 6.60
N ILE A 39 16.13 13.79 5.55
CA ILE A 39 15.12 14.28 4.59
C ILE A 39 14.56 13.12 3.75
N ALA A 40 15.42 12.23 3.24
CA ALA A 40 15.00 11.04 2.49
C ALA A 40 14.19 10.06 3.37
N SER A 41 14.58 9.88 4.63
CA SER A 41 13.87 9.02 5.59
C SER A 41 12.52 9.62 6.02
N PHE A 42 12.34 10.93 5.94
CA PHE A 42 11.08 11.57 6.35
C PHE A 42 9.93 11.25 5.38
N GLN A 43 10.26 10.97 4.11
CA GLN A 43 9.26 10.71 3.07
C GLN A 43 8.86 9.24 2.95
N ILE A 44 9.65 8.30 3.48
CA ILE A 44 9.34 6.88 3.46
C ILE A 44 8.75 6.45 4.80
N ARG A 45 7.43 6.44 4.90
CA ARG A 45 6.71 6.04 6.13
C ARG A 45 5.83 4.81 5.88
N PRO A 46 6.08 3.69 6.56
CA PRO A 46 5.16 2.55 6.55
C PRO A 46 3.99 2.84 7.51
N LEU A 47 2.78 2.83 6.98
CA LEU A 47 1.52 2.96 7.71
C LEU A 47 0.83 1.60 7.67
N LYS A 48 1.06 0.77 8.70
CA LYS A 48 0.59 -0.62 8.77
C LYS A 48 -0.41 -0.80 9.91
N CYS A 49 -1.45 -1.57 9.66
CA CYS A 49 -2.38 -2.01 10.68
C CYS A 49 -1.80 -3.16 11.50
N LYS A 50 -2.30 -3.32 12.73
CA LYS A 50 -1.95 -4.46 13.59
C LYS A 50 -2.57 -5.76 13.03
N PRO A 51 -1.99 -6.93 13.34
CA PRO A 51 -2.63 -8.22 13.03
C PRO A 51 -4.08 -8.27 13.58
N GLY A 52 -5.01 -8.81 12.80
CA GLY A 52 -6.45 -8.81 13.12
C GLY A 52 -7.20 -7.52 12.78
N TYR A 53 -6.49 -6.52 12.21
CA TYR A 53 -7.06 -5.27 11.71
C TYR A 53 -6.85 -5.13 10.20
N ARG A 54 -7.74 -4.36 9.58
CA ARG A 54 -7.75 -4.01 8.16
C ARG A 54 -7.71 -2.51 7.99
N VAL A 55 -7.22 -2.06 6.84
CA VAL A 55 -7.31 -0.65 6.44
C VAL A 55 -8.77 -0.31 6.21
N SER A 56 -9.29 0.65 6.98
CA SER A 56 -10.66 1.16 6.84
C SER A 56 -10.70 2.43 6.01
N SER A 57 -9.68 3.28 6.13
CA SER A 57 -9.59 4.48 5.32
C SER A 57 -8.16 4.88 4.99
N ILE A 58 -7.99 5.55 3.85
CA ILE A 58 -6.75 6.22 3.45
C ILE A 58 -7.12 7.67 3.15
N SER A 59 -6.48 8.60 3.84
CA SER A 59 -6.72 10.03 3.67
C SER A 59 -5.43 10.76 3.34
N ARG A 60 -5.53 11.82 2.53
CA ARG A 60 -4.41 12.75 2.32
C ARG A 60 -4.39 13.74 3.47
N VAL A 61 -3.23 13.94 4.07
CA VAL A 61 -3.00 14.91 5.15
C VAL A 61 -1.85 15.84 4.79
N MET A 62 -1.85 17.07 5.32
CA MET A 62 -0.76 18.01 5.15
C MET A 62 -0.09 18.24 6.51
N ILE A 63 1.18 17.85 6.63
CA ILE A 63 1.95 17.95 7.87
C ILE A 63 3.07 18.95 7.63
N ASN A 64 3.04 20.09 8.31
CA ASN A 64 4.03 21.16 8.19
C ASN A 64 4.28 21.62 6.74
N GLY A 65 3.21 21.70 5.94
CA GLY A 65 3.27 22.10 4.52
C GLY A 65 3.68 20.98 3.56
N ILE A 66 4.04 19.80 4.06
CA ILE A 66 4.38 18.63 3.23
C ILE A 66 3.15 17.73 3.12
N SER A 67 2.72 17.40 1.91
CA SER A 67 1.66 16.40 1.72
C SER A 67 2.12 15.00 2.13
N SER A 68 1.23 14.26 2.79
CA SER A 68 1.42 12.88 3.26
C SER A 68 0.09 12.13 3.17
N TYR A 69 0.12 10.84 3.49
CA TYR A 69 -1.08 10.03 3.72
C TYR A 69 -1.19 9.62 5.18
N ASP A 70 -2.43 9.37 5.61
CA ASP A 70 -2.76 8.72 6.86
C ASP A 70 -3.68 7.52 6.60
N VAL A 71 -3.60 6.53 7.48
CA VAL A 71 -4.31 5.25 7.37
C VAL A 71 -5.05 4.97 8.66
N GLU A 72 -6.37 4.81 8.55
CA GLU A 72 -7.17 4.32 9.67
C GLU A 72 -7.33 2.80 9.57
N CYS A 73 -7.30 2.14 10.73
CA CYS A 73 -7.42 0.70 10.85
C CYS A 73 -8.68 0.35 11.66
N MET A 74 -9.45 -0.63 11.17
CA MET A 74 -10.58 -1.22 11.89
C MET A 74 -10.35 -2.72 12.09
N PRO A 75 -10.83 -3.30 13.20
CA PRO A 75 -10.71 -4.74 13.39
C PRO A 75 -11.61 -5.51 12.40
N PHE A 76 -11.21 -6.73 12.04
CA PHE A 76 -12.05 -7.61 11.21
C PHE A 76 -13.30 -8.11 11.94
N SER A 77 -13.22 -8.26 13.26
CA SER A 77 -14.33 -8.64 14.13
C SER A 77 -14.10 -8.10 15.54
N ASP A 78 -15.10 -8.21 16.42
CA ASP A 78 -14.99 -7.79 17.83
C ASP A 78 -13.82 -8.44 18.58
N ASN A 79 -13.40 -9.64 18.14
CA ASN A 79 -12.19 -10.29 18.63
C ASN A 79 -11.14 -10.43 17.50
N PRO A 80 -10.14 -9.54 17.44
CA PRO A 80 -9.07 -9.56 16.43
C PRO A 80 -8.24 -10.86 16.43
N GLU A 81 -8.14 -11.57 17.55
CA GLU A 81 -7.38 -12.82 17.68
C GLU A 81 -8.01 -13.99 16.91
N ARG A 82 -9.24 -13.83 16.43
CA ARG A 82 -9.90 -14.81 15.56
C ARG A 82 -9.21 -14.95 14.21
N ILE A 83 -8.49 -13.94 13.74
CA ILE A 83 -7.81 -14.01 12.45
C ILE A 83 -6.48 -14.75 12.63
N LYS A 84 -6.34 -15.90 11.97
CA LYS A 84 -5.21 -16.81 12.16
C LYS A 84 -4.25 -16.77 10.98
N ASP A 85 -2.99 -17.12 11.26
CA ASP A 85 -1.96 -17.35 10.25
C ASP A 85 -1.78 -16.18 9.28
N ILE A 86 -1.85 -14.94 9.80
CA ILE A 86 -1.70 -13.75 8.97
C ILE A 86 -0.27 -13.71 8.42
N THR A 87 -0.14 -13.79 7.11
CA THR A 87 1.10 -13.54 6.39
C THR A 87 0.99 -12.24 5.60
N CYS A 88 2.04 -11.43 5.59
CA CYS A 88 2.04 -10.18 4.85
C CYS A 88 3.36 -9.96 4.08
N SER A 89 3.26 -9.33 2.93
CA SER A 89 4.37 -8.99 2.04
C SER A 89 4.12 -7.68 1.31
N ASP A 90 5.15 -7.09 0.72
CA ASP A 90 4.98 -5.92 -0.14
C ASP A 90 4.26 -6.34 -1.44
N GLY A 91 3.19 -5.62 -1.76
CA GLY A 91 2.38 -5.86 -2.95
C GLY A 91 2.88 -5.12 -4.19
N THR A 92 2.13 -5.26 -5.27
CA THR A 92 2.47 -4.63 -6.55
C THR A 92 2.29 -3.12 -6.48
N VAL A 93 3.34 -2.36 -6.79
CA VAL A 93 3.29 -0.89 -6.83
C VAL A 93 2.35 -0.44 -7.97
N PRO A 94 1.30 0.35 -7.69
CA PRO A 94 0.39 0.82 -8.73
C PRO A 94 1.11 1.76 -9.68
N ILE A 95 1.07 1.44 -10.97
CA ILE A 95 1.55 2.33 -12.02
C ILE A 95 0.47 3.39 -12.26
N CYS A 96 0.86 4.67 -12.34
CA CYS A 96 -0.07 5.80 -12.49
C CYS A 96 -0.69 5.96 -13.90
N ASN A 97 -0.97 4.83 -14.58
CA ASN A 97 -1.63 4.73 -15.88
C ASN A 97 -3.09 4.24 -15.79
N GLY A 98 -3.59 4.01 -14.58
CA GLY A 98 -4.93 3.48 -14.30
C GLY A 98 -4.96 1.98 -14.02
N THR A 99 -3.85 1.27 -14.16
CA THR A 99 -3.76 -0.16 -13.83
C THR A 99 -3.92 -0.38 -12.32
N LEU A 100 -4.66 -1.42 -11.96
CA LEU A 100 -4.79 -1.85 -10.57
C LEU A 100 -3.48 -2.52 -10.14
N GLY A 101 -2.80 -1.93 -9.15
CA GLY A 101 -1.79 -2.59 -8.33
C GLY A 101 -2.39 -2.97 -6.97
N GLY A 102 -1.62 -3.63 -6.12
CA GLY A 102 -2.13 -4.12 -4.85
C GLY A 102 -1.83 -5.57 -4.58
N CYS A 103 -2.85 -6.22 -4.02
CA CYS A 103 -2.81 -7.59 -3.53
C CYS A 103 -3.47 -8.48 -4.58
N ASP A 104 -2.87 -8.50 -5.76
CA ASP A 104 -3.35 -9.23 -6.94
C ASP A 104 -2.78 -10.65 -7.02
N GLN A 105 -1.80 -10.98 -6.18
CA GLN A 105 -1.15 -12.29 -6.15
C GLN A 105 -2.01 -13.39 -5.52
N HIS A 106 -2.94 -13.04 -4.62
CA HIS A 106 -3.82 -13.99 -3.95
C HIS A 106 -5.25 -13.43 -3.88
N PRO A 107 -6.28 -14.21 -4.26
CA PRO A 107 -7.67 -13.72 -4.32
C PRO A 107 -8.16 -13.21 -2.96
N ASP A 108 -7.80 -13.91 -1.89
CA ASP A 108 -8.17 -13.56 -0.51
C ASP A 108 -7.21 -12.60 0.19
N SER A 109 -6.31 -11.96 -0.55
CA SER A 109 -5.41 -10.97 0.05
C SER A 109 -6.03 -9.57 0.10
N TRP A 110 -5.59 -8.78 1.08
CA TRP A 110 -6.04 -7.44 1.34
C TRP A 110 -4.89 -6.51 1.70
N ILE A 111 -5.12 -5.21 1.57
CA ILE A 111 -4.18 -4.17 1.97
C ILE A 111 -4.24 -4.04 3.50
N GLY A 112 -3.22 -4.52 4.18
CA GLY A 112 -2.99 -4.35 5.62
C GLY A 112 -2.22 -3.07 5.98
N GLY A 113 -1.80 -2.30 4.98
CA GLY A 113 -1.11 -1.03 5.17
C GLY A 113 -0.58 -0.48 3.86
N VAL A 114 0.02 0.71 3.90
CA VAL A 114 0.72 1.30 2.76
C VAL A 114 2.06 1.88 3.19
N LYS A 115 3.04 1.82 2.31
CA LYS A 115 4.30 2.56 2.44
C LYS A 115 4.25 3.73 1.48
N VAL A 116 4.37 4.92 2.04
CA VAL A 116 4.41 6.17 1.30
C VAL A 116 5.82 6.36 0.75
N VAL A 117 5.97 6.67 -0.54
CA VAL A 117 7.27 6.97 -1.17
C VAL A 117 7.14 8.19 -2.10
N PRO A 118 8.19 9.00 -2.31
CA PRO A 118 8.17 10.08 -3.29
C PRO A 118 7.91 9.57 -4.70
N TYR A 119 7.09 10.30 -5.45
CA TYR A 119 6.91 10.06 -6.88
C TYR A 119 7.91 10.91 -7.68
N GLU A 120 8.74 10.27 -8.49
CA GLU A 120 9.92 10.89 -9.09
C GLU A 120 9.68 11.52 -10.47
N GLU A 121 8.50 11.38 -11.06
CA GLU A 121 8.29 11.73 -12.49
C GLU A 121 8.08 13.23 -12.75
N ASP A 122 7.55 14.00 -11.79
CA ASP A 122 7.33 15.46 -11.95
C ASP A 122 7.41 16.18 -10.59
N SER A 123 8.42 17.04 -10.42
CA SER A 123 8.65 17.80 -9.16
C SER A 123 7.63 18.91 -8.90
N SER A 124 6.79 19.23 -9.90
CA SER A 124 5.76 20.26 -9.77
C SER A 124 4.51 19.80 -9.03
N VAL A 125 4.39 18.49 -8.78
CA VAL A 125 3.31 17.91 -7.98
C VAL A 125 3.95 17.19 -6.81
N GLU A 126 3.64 17.64 -5.58
CA GLU A 126 3.95 16.87 -4.39
C GLU A 126 3.13 15.58 -4.42
N MET A 127 3.70 14.56 -5.05
CA MET A 127 3.06 13.30 -5.35
C MET A 127 3.81 12.22 -4.60
N LEU A 128 3.06 11.43 -3.85
CA LEU A 128 3.59 10.28 -3.11
C LEU A 128 2.93 9.05 -3.69
N SER A 129 3.74 8.08 -4.09
CA SER A 129 3.27 6.75 -4.46
C SER A 129 2.99 5.92 -3.21
N LEU A 130 1.97 5.07 -3.28
CA LEU A 130 1.57 4.17 -2.20
C LEU A 130 1.94 2.76 -2.60
N ILE A 131 2.92 2.18 -1.91
CA ILE A 131 3.27 0.77 -2.04
C ILE A 131 2.36 -0.01 -1.07
N PRO A 132 1.43 -0.84 -1.57
CA PRO A 132 0.51 -1.58 -0.73
C PRO A 132 1.25 -2.68 0.04
N TYR A 133 0.87 -2.89 1.30
CA TYR A 133 1.31 -4.02 2.11
C TYR A 133 0.19 -5.04 2.14
N CYS A 134 0.41 -6.18 1.50
CA CYS A 134 -0.59 -7.17 1.22
C CYS A 134 -0.53 -8.29 2.25
N CYS A 135 -1.66 -8.51 2.92
CA CYS A 135 -1.84 -9.55 3.92
C CYS A 135 -2.87 -10.57 3.44
N ASN A 136 -2.73 -11.81 3.89
CA ASN A 136 -3.71 -12.89 3.74
C ASN A 136 -3.75 -13.70 5.04
N ALA A 137 -4.84 -14.42 5.26
CA ALA A 137 -5.06 -15.28 6.42
C ALA A 137 -5.81 -16.53 6.01
N SER A 138 -5.70 -17.60 6.79
CA SER A 138 -6.33 -18.90 6.48
C SER A 138 -7.86 -18.87 6.59
N ASN A 139 -8.42 -17.93 7.35
CA ASN A 139 -9.85 -17.88 7.66
C ASN A 139 -10.53 -16.57 7.25
N VAL A 140 -9.93 -15.79 6.35
CA VAL A 140 -10.54 -14.60 5.75
C VAL A 140 -10.80 -14.90 4.29
N LEU A 141 -12.07 -14.83 3.88
CA LEU A 141 -12.50 -15.04 2.51
C LEU A 141 -12.90 -13.70 1.89
N VAL A 142 -12.41 -13.42 0.68
CA VAL A 142 -12.66 -12.15 0.00
C VAL A 142 -13.52 -12.37 -1.23
N HIS A 143 -14.69 -11.73 -1.26
CA HIS A 143 -15.67 -11.86 -2.33
C HIS A 143 -15.34 -10.92 -3.48
N GLY A 144 -14.47 -11.38 -4.39
CA GLY A 144 -13.93 -10.59 -5.51
C GLY A 144 -14.97 -10.11 -6.56
N ASP A 145 -16.16 -10.71 -6.57
CA ASP A 145 -17.33 -10.36 -7.38
C ASP A 145 -18.13 -9.18 -6.81
N THR A 146 -18.00 -8.90 -5.51
CA THR A 146 -18.71 -7.82 -4.82
C THR A 146 -17.94 -6.48 -4.79
N CYS A 147 -16.84 -6.38 -5.54
CA CYS A 147 -15.94 -5.25 -5.40
C CYS A 147 -16.50 -3.94 -5.95
N ARG A 148 -16.27 -2.86 -5.21
CA ARG A 148 -16.57 -1.48 -5.59
C ARG A 148 -15.27 -0.70 -5.81
N HIS A 149 -15.35 0.30 -6.69
CA HIS A 149 -14.28 1.28 -6.87
C HIS A 149 -14.67 2.63 -6.25
N SER A 150 -13.83 3.12 -5.36
CA SER A 150 -13.92 4.48 -4.79
C SER A 150 -12.79 5.34 -5.36
N ARG A 151 -13.00 6.65 -5.53
CA ARG A 151 -12.04 7.55 -6.19
C ARG A 151 -11.69 8.75 -5.31
N LEU A 152 -10.46 9.21 -5.43
CA LEU A 152 -9.86 10.34 -4.72
C LEU A 152 -9.05 11.16 -5.73
N SER A 153 -9.39 12.44 -5.93
CA SER A 153 -8.71 13.34 -6.86
C SER A 153 -7.87 14.37 -6.10
N SER A 154 -6.67 14.70 -6.58
CA SER A 154 -5.78 15.62 -5.89
C SER A 154 -6.14 17.09 -6.07
N LEU A 155 -7.26 17.43 -6.73
CA LEU A 155 -7.70 18.82 -6.98
C LEU A 155 -8.04 19.56 -5.68
N GLY A 156 -7.00 20.04 -5.00
CA GLY A 156 -7.04 21.06 -3.94
C GLY A 156 -7.85 20.71 -2.69
N ARG A 157 -8.31 19.46 -2.52
CA ARG A 157 -9.17 19.06 -1.39
C ARG A 157 -8.56 17.92 -0.59
N LEU A 158 -8.69 18.03 0.74
CA LEU A 158 -8.54 16.89 1.65
C LEU A 158 -9.63 15.88 1.28
N LEU A 159 -9.25 14.65 1.03
CA LEU A 159 -10.14 13.59 0.62
C LEU A 159 -9.80 12.32 1.39
N THR A 160 -10.84 11.53 1.66
CA THR A 160 -10.74 10.26 2.39
C THR A 160 -11.41 9.17 1.56
N LEU A 161 -10.69 8.07 1.35
CA LEU A 161 -11.21 6.83 0.79
C LEU A 161 -11.55 5.91 1.95
N ALA A 162 -12.83 5.60 2.17
CA ALA A 162 -13.27 4.73 3.25
C ALA A 162 -13.98 3.48 2.71
N THR A 163 -13.73 2.35 3.37
CA THR A 163 -14.48 1.09 3.19
C THR A 163 -15.72 1.07 4.08
N LYS A 164 -16.71 0.25 3.73
CA LYS A 164 -17.79 -0.13 4.67
C LYS A 164 -17.28 -1.10 5.76
N PRO A 165 -18.07 -1.34 6.83
CA PRO A 165 -17.71 -2.27 7.91
C PRO A 165 -17.40 -3.70 7.47
N ASP A 166 -18.03 -4.15 6.39
CA ASP A 166 -17.91 -5.49 5.81
C ASP A 166 -17.06 -5.53 4.53
N GLU A 167 -16.34 -4.44 4.24
CA GLU A 167 -15.47 -4.32 3.07
C GLU A 167 -14.00 -4.22 3.50
N ILE A 168 -13.10 -4.72 2.66
CA ILE A 168 -11.65 -4.57 2.78
C ILE A 168 -11.09 -3.94 1.51
N MET A 169 -9.97 -3.24 1.60
CA MET A 169 -9.25 -2.74 0.42
C MET A 169 -8.42 -3.87 -0.18
N GLN A 170 -8.61 -4.21 -1.45
CA GLN A 170 -7.85 -5.26 -2.15
C GLN A 170 -6.77 -4.65 -3.06
N GLY A 171 -7.02 -3.47 -3.62
CA GLY A 171 -6.10 -2.87 -4.58
C GLY A 171 -6.22 -1.36 -4.69
N LEU A 172 -5.18 -0.77 -5.27
CA LEU A 172 -5.04 0.66 -5.54
C LEU A 172 -4.74 0.84 -7.02
N SER A 173 -5.32 1.86 -7.65
CA SER A 173 -4.94 2.29 -8.99
C SER A 173 -4.69 3.79 -8.96
N CYS A 174 -3.72 4.26 -9.71
CA CYS A 174 -3.41 5.68 -9.83
C CYS A 174 -3.57 6.09 -11.30
N GLN A 175 -4.06 7.30 -11.55
CA GLN A 175 -4.18 7.84 -12.89
C GLN A 175 -3.75 9.30 -12.88
N VAL A 176 -2.71 9.60 -13.65
CA VAL A 176 -2.22 10.97 -13.86
C VAL A 176 -3.00 11.64 -14.99
N THR A 177 -3.49 12.84 -14.73
CA THR A 177 -4.12 13.73 -15.71
C THR A 177 -3.17 14.88 -16.02
N ARG A 178 -2.88 15.10 -17.31
CA ARG A 178 -1.97 16.15 -17.77
C ARG A 178 -2.74 17.29 -18.42
N ASN A 179 -2.25 18.51 -18.27
CA ASN A 179 -2.79 19.68 -18.97
C ASN A 179 -2.31 19.73 -20.44
N HIS A 180 -2.77 20.73 -21.19
CA HIS A 180 -2.40 20.97 -22.59
C HIS A 180 -0.89 21.17 -22.82
N ASN A 181 -0.14 21.56 -21.78
CA ASN A 181 1.31 21.73 -21.81
C ASN A 181 2.08 20.47 -21.37
N GLY A 182 1.39 19.34 -21.20
CA GLY A 182 1.99 18.07 -20.77
C GLY A 182 2.37 17.99 -19.28
N ARG A 183 2.11 19.04 -18.49
CA ARG A 183 2.36 19.02 -17.03
C ARG A 183 1.27 18.27 -16.29
N ILE A 184 1.64 17.58 -15.22
CA ILE A 184 0.66 16.92 -14.35
C ILE A 184 -0.22 17.98 -13.69
N TYR A 185 -1.54 17.83 -13.83
CA TYR A 185 -2.56 18.73 -13.29
C TYR A 185 -3.37 18.08 -12.16
N ASP A 186 -3.65 16.79 -12.26
CA ASP A 186 -4.36 16.04 -11.23
C ASP A 186 -3.89 14.58 -11.17
N VAL A 187 -3.95 14.00 -9.97
CA VAL A 187 -3.69 12.58 -9.75
C VAL A 187 -4.94 11.99 -9.10
N THR A 188 -5.56 11.05 -9.81
CA THR A 188 -6.70 10.29 -9.29
C THR A 188 -6.21 8.97 -8.72
N LEU A 189 -6.35 8.78 -7.41
CA LEU A 189 -6.21 7.48 -6.75
C LEU A 189 -7.58 6.80 -6.71
N LYS A 190 -7.66 5.52 -7.05
CA LYS A 190 -8.86 4.71 -6.90
C LYS A 190 -8.55 3.48 -6.05
N VAL A 191 -9.46 3.16 -5.15
CA VAL A 191 -9.39 1.97 -4.30
C VAL A 191 -10.40 0.97 -4.81
N ARG A 192 -9.99 -0.30 -4.93
CA ARG A 192 -10.90 -1.43 -5.06
C ARG A 192 -11.16 -1.99 -3.67
N SER A 193 -12.40 -1.86 -3.19
CA SER A 193 -12.86 -2.49 -1.95
C SER A 193 -13.77 -3.66 -2.26
N CYS A 194 -13.68 -4.75 -1.51
CA CYS A 194 -14.46 -5.98 -1.73
C CYS A 194 -15.06 -6.44 -0.40
N ARG A 195 -16.21 -7.12 -0.42
CA ARG A 195 -16.76 -7.69 0.81
C ARG A 195 -15.88 -8.84 1.29
N PHE A 196 -15.84 -9.04 2.60
CA PHE A 196 -15.12 -10.16 3.20
C PHE A 196 -16.02 -10.92 4.17
N GLU A 197 -15.66 -12.17 4.41
CA GLU A 197 -16.24 -13.02 5.45
C GLU A 197 -15.12 -13.69 6.25
N ILE A 198 -15.38 -13.97 7.52
CA ILE A 198 -14.47 -14.74 8.35
C ILE A 198 -15.08 -16.13 8.46
N GLU A 199 -14.35 -17.14 7.98
CA GLU A 199 -14.78 -18.52 8.13
C GLU A 199 -14.92 -18.84 9.62
N GLN A 200 -16.14 -19.22 10.02
CA GLN A 200 -16.41 -19.63 11.39
C GLN A 200 -15.86 -21.05 11.58
N GLU A 201 -15.08 -21.25 12.65
CA GLU A 201 -14.53 -22.57 13.04
C GLU A 201 -15.60 -23.66 13.17
N CYS A 202 -16.88 -23.29 13.30
CA CYS A 202 -17.99 -24.23 13.48
C CYS A 202 -18.52 -24.90 12.20
N CYS A 203 -18.16 -24.43 11.00
CA CYS A 203 -18.68 -24.99 9.75
C CYS A 203 -17.56 -25.46 8.82
N ASN A 204 -16.76 -26.40 9.32
CA ASN A 204 -15.89 -27.21 8.50
C ASN A 204 -16.76 -27.86 7.39
N LYS A 205 -16.67 -27.34 6.15
CA LYS A 205 -17.46 -27.79 4.98
C LYS A 205 -17.32 -29.30 4.73
N TYR A 206 -16.23 -29.88 5.21
CA TYR A 206 -15.94 -31.31 5.16
C TYR A 206 -16.71 -32.15 6.20
N MET A 207 -17.23 -31.56 7.27
CA MET A 207 -18.03 -32.30 8.26
C MET A 207 -19.48 -32.51 7.81
N PHE A 208 -20.09 -31.54 7.12
CA PHE A 208 -21.46 -31.70 6.60
C PHE A 208 -21.54 -32.80 5.52
N GLY A 209 -20.54 -32.89 4.64
CA GLY A 209 -20.46 -33.97 3.65
C GLY A 209 -20.33 -35.36 4.29
N TYR A 210 -19.52 -35.48 5.35
CA TYR A 210 -19.33 -36.74 6.07
C TYR A 210 -20.56 -37.16 6.87
N PHE A 211 -21.29 -36.19 7.44
CA PHE A 211 -22.55 -36.45 8.15
C PHE A 211 -23.62 -36.92 7.17
N LEU A 212 -23.81 -36.24 6.03
CA LEU A 212 -24.81 -36.61 5.02
C LEU A 212 -24.52 -37.99 4.41
N HIS A 213 -23.26 -38.30 4.10
CA HIS A 213 -22.88 -39.61 3.56
C HIS A 213 -23.18 -40.76 4.54
N ASN A 214 -22.91 -40.57 5.84
CA ASN A 214 -23.21 -41.59 6.84
C ASN A 214 -24.70 -41.67 7.20
N PHE A 215 -25.45 -40.57 7.09
CA PHE A 215 -26.90 -40.57 7.29
C PHE A 215 -27.62 -41.35 6.18
N TRP A 216 -27.27 -41.09 4.92
CA TRP A 216 -27.83 -41.82 3.78
C TRP A 216 -27.44 -43.30 3.74
N ASN A 217 -26.25 -43.66 4.20
CA ASN A 217 -25.87 -45.07 4.27
C ASN A 217 -26.57 -45.82 5.42
N LYS A 218 -26.96 -45.13 6.50
CA LYS A 218 -27.76 -45.76 7.56
C LYS A 218 -29.20 -46.05 7.14
N GLU A 219 -29.79 -45.19 6.31
CA GLU A 219 -31.18 -45.33 5.84
C GLU A 219 -31.34 -46.48 4.81
N LYS A 220 -30.25 -46.91 4.17
CA LYS A 220 -30.23 -48.09 3.28
C LYS A 220 -30.07 -49.44 4.01
N THR A 221 -29.85 -49.42 5.31
CA THR A 221 -29.58 -50.62 6.14
C THR A 221 -30.62 -50.87 7.23
N ALA A 222 -31.75 -50.15 7.21
CA ALA A 222 -32.89 -50.35 8.11
C ALA A 222 -34.08 -50.96 7.37
#